data_AF-A0A6A0AKL9-F1
#
_entry.id   AF-A0A6A0AKL9-F1
#
_cell.length_a   1.000
_cell.length_b   1.000
_cell.length_c   1.000
_cell.angle_alpha   90.00
_cell.angle_beta   90.00
_cell.angle_gamma   90.00
#
_symmetry.space_group_name_H-M   'P 1'
#
loop_
_entity.id
_entity.type
_entity.pdbx_description
1 polymer ?
#
loop_
_entity_poly.entity_id
_entity_poly.type
_entity_poly.pdbx_seq_one_letter_code
_entity_poly.pdbx_strand_id
1 'polypeptide(L)' 'IVTFGSPTAVKAWVGLVGLKVAQEKASVCIGSTSAKACASAGLTRVFHPSDPGIPGWVEQVLLAVREQEQAHSRA' A
#
# COMPACT_ATOMS: atom_id res chain seq x y z
N ILE A 1 5.68 0.79 5.56
CA ILE A 1 4.50 0.22 4.87
C ILE A 1 3.24 0.83 5.47
N VAL A 2 2.21 1.12 4.68
CA VAL A 2 0.87 1.55 5.13
C VAL A 2 -0.17 0.62 4.51
N THR A 3 -1.16 0.18 5.27
CA THR A 3 -2.18 -0.78 4.81
C THR A 3 -3.56 -0.11 4.72
N PHE A 4 -4.33 -0.44 3.67
CA PHE A 4 -5.64 0.19 3.41
C PHE A 4 -6.76 -0.83 3.26
N GLY A 5 -7.71 -0.78 4.19
CA GLY A 5 -8.97 -1.53 4.13
C GLY A 5 -10.05 -0.89 3.24
N SER A 6 -9.87 0.36 2.80
CA SER A 6 -10.85 1.06 1.97
C SER A 6 -10.23 2.18 1.09
N PRO A 7 -10.90 2.58 0.00
CA PRO A 7 -10.49 3.72 -0.83
C PRO A 7 -10.49 5.06 -0.09
N THR A 8 -11.39 5.25 0.88
CA THR A 8 -11.47 6.51 1.64
C THR A 8 -10.29 6.67 2.59
N ALA A 9 -9.78 5.57 3.15
CA ALA A 9 -8.57 5.59 3.98
C ALA A 9 -7.34 6.06 3.19
N VAL A 10 -7.24 5.71 1.89
CA VAL A 10 -6.17 6.20 1.01
C VAL A 10 -6.20 7.72 0.90
N LYS A 11 -7.38 8.28 0.58
CA LYS A 11 -7.55 9.74 0.43
C LYS A 11 -7.25 10.49 1.73
N ALA A 12 -7.74 9.97 2.85
CA ALA A 12 -7.49 10.56 4.16
C ALA A 12 -5.99 10.56 4.50
N TRP A 13 -5.30 9.43 4.31
CA TRP A 13 -3.87 9.33 4.54
C TRP A 13 -3.07 10.34 3.70
N VAL A 14 -3.27 10.35 2.38
CA VAL A 14 -2.54 11.25 1.48
C VAL A 14 -2.81 12.72 1.81
N GLY A 15 -4.05 13.07 2.18
CA GLY A 15 -4.41 14.42 2.61
C GLY A 15 -3.74 14.85 3.92
N LEU A 16 -3.50 13.91 4.85
CA LEU A 16 -2.88 14.19 6.14
C LEU A 16 -1.35 14.32 6.05
N VAL A 17 -0.68 13.45 5.30
CA VAL A 17 0.80 13.43 5.26
C VAL A 17 1.41 14.10 4.03
N GLY A 18 0.59 14.41 3.04
CA GLY A 18 1.04 14.91 1.75
C GLY A 18 1.61 13.81 0.84
N LEU A 19 1.54 14.05 -0.46
CA LEU A 19 1.88 13.05 -1.49
C LEU A 19 3.33 12.56 -1.39
N LYS A 20 4.29 13.46 -1.14
CA LYS A 20 5.72 13.12 -1.06
C LYS A 20 5.99 12.08 0.02
N VAL A 21 5.53 12.32 1.25
CA VAL A 21 5.68 11.39 2.37
C VAL A 21 4.92 10.09 2.12
N ALA A 22 3.74 10.17 1.49
CA ALA A 22 2.96 8.99 1.16
C ALA A 22 3.69 8.08 0.13
N GLN A 23 4.40 8.66 -0.85
CA GLN A 23 5.16 7.92 -1.87
C GLN A 23 6.42 7.23 -1.33
N GLU A 24 6.97 7.69 -0.20
CA GLU A 24 8.11 7.04 0.47
C GLU A 24 7.72 5.67 1.08
N LYS A 25 6.42 5.39 1.22
CA LYS A 25 5.92 4.14 1.81
C LYS A 25 5.26 3.27 0.76
N ALA A 26 5.51 1.96 0.83
CA ALA A 26 4.69 0.98 0.13
C ALA A 26 3.26 0.97 0.72
N SER A 27 2.28 0.93 -0.17
CA SER A 27 0.84 0.89 0.11
C SER A 27 0.30 -0.51 -0.14
N VAL A 28 -0.34 -1.14 0.84
CA VAL A 28 -0.88 -2.50 0.71
C VAL A 28 -2.38 -2.48 0.90
N CYS A 29 -3.12 -2.77 -0.16
CA CYS A 29 -4.57 -2.70 -0.21
C CYS A 29 -5.22 -4.06 -0.02
N ILE A 30 -6.35 -4.12 0.69
CA ILE A 30 -7.13 -5.36 0.87
C ILE A 30 -7.69 -5.92 -0.46
N GLY A 31 -7.82 -5.06 -1.48
CA GLY A 31 -8.32 -5.44 -2.80
C GLY A 31 -8.16 -4.33 -3.83
N SER A 32 -8.54 -4.65 -5.07
CA SER A 32 -8.31 -3.81 -6.25
C SER A 32 -8.97 -2.43 -6.19
N THR A 33 -10.12 -2.29 -5.53
CA THR A 33 -10.81 -1.00 -5.38
C THR A 33 -9.94 0.03 -4.63
N SER A 34 -9.33 -0.37 -3.51
CA SER A 34 -8.41 0.51 -2.77
C SER A 34 -7.12 0.76 -3.55
N ALA A 35 -6.62 -0.24 -4.29
CA ALA A 35 -5.43 -0.07 -5.13
C ALA A 35 -5.63 0.94 -6.26
N LYS A 36 -6.80 0.94 -6.91
CA LYS A 36 -7.19 1.97 -7.89
C LYS A 36 -7.25 3.36 -7.27
N ALA A 37 -7.69 3.47 -6.01
CA ALA A 37 -7.66 4.72 -5.27
C ALA A 37 -6.23 5.20 -4.98
N CYS A 38 -5.31 4.29 -4.64
CA CYS A 38 -3.88 4.61 -4.51
C CYS A 38 -3.30 5.16 -5.81
N ALA A 39 -3.56 4.50 -6.95
CA ALA A 39 -3.10 4.97 -8.26
C ALA A 39 -3.67 6.37 -8.59
N SER A 40 -4.98 6.57 -8.34
CA SER A 40 -5.64 7.87 -8.55
C SER A 40 -5.10 8.96 -7.64
N ALA A 41 -4.58 8.60 -6.46
CA ALA A 41 -3.94 9.51 -5.52
C ALA A 41 -2.44 9.74 -5.80
N GLY A 42 -1.88 9.16 -6.88
CA GLY A 42 -0.48 9.31 -7.25
C GLY A 42 0.51 8.41 -6.50
N LEU A 43 0.02 7.39 -5.80
CA LEU A 43 0.87 6.41 -5.13
C LEU A 43 1.34 5.34 -6.13
N THR A 44 2.64 5.02 -6.11
CA THR A 44 3.29 4.20 -7.14
C THR A 44 3.70 2.81 -6.64
N ARG A 45 4.04 2.66 -5.35
CA ARG A 45 4.39 1.37 -4.74
C ARG A 45 3.16 0.74 -4.10
N VAL A 46 2.33 0.08 -4.90
CA VAL A 46 1.02 -0.44 -4.47
C VAL A 46 0.95 -1.97 -4.64
N PHE A 47 0.54 -2.65 -3.58
CA PHE A 47 0.33 -4.11 -3.53
C PHE A 47 -1.14 -4.40 -3.25
N HIS A 48 -1.71 -5.43 -3.87
CA HIS A 48 -3.03 -5.95 -3.54
C HIS A 48 -3.18 -7.40 -4.02
N PRO A 49 -3.98 -8.23 -3.35
CA PRO A 49 -4.22 -9.59 -3.81
C PRO A 49 -5.14 -9.59 -5.04
N SER A 50 -5.10 -10.68 -5.82
CA SER A 50 -6.06 -10.94 -6.90
C SER A 50 -7.47 -11.16 -6.34
N ASP A 51 -7.58 -11.95 -5.26
CA ASP A 51 -8.82 -12.17 -4.53
C ASP A 51 -8.86 -11.32 -3.25
N PRO A 52 -9.87 -10.44 -3.07
CA PRO A 52 -9.93 -9.57 -1.91
C PRO A 52 -10.25 -10.35 -0.64
N GLY A 53 -9.66 -9.92 0.49
CA GLY A 53 -9.92 -10.51 1.80
C GLY A 53 -8.69 -10.52 2.69
N ILE A 54 -8.88 -10.89 3.96
CA ILE A 54 -7.80 -10.91 4.95
C ILE A 54 -6.63 -11.84 4.54
N PRO A 55 -6.84 -13.09 4.06
CA PRO A 55 -5.74 -13.98 3.74
C PRO A 55 -4.79 -13.40 2.68
N GLY A 56 -5.33 -13.00 1.52
CA GLY A 56 -4.54 -12.39 0.45
C GLY A 56 -3.93 -11.05 0.86
N TRP A 57 -4.62 -10.25 1.68
CA TRP A 57 -4.08 -9.00 2.18
C TRP A 57 -2.85 -9.21 3.07
N VAL A 58 -2.88 -10.17 3.99
CA VAL A 58 -1.75 -10.52 4.85
C VAL A 58 -0.54 -10.97 4.03
N GLU A 59 -0.74 -11.82 3.01
CA GLU A 59 0.34 -12.24 2.12
C GLU A 59 1.03 -11.06 1.41
N GLN A 60 0.24 -10.10 0.93
CA GLN A 60 0.77 -8.89 0.30
C GLN A 60 1.50 -7.97 1.30
N VAL A 61 1.04 -7.90 2.55
CA VAL A 61 1.78 -7.16 3.60
C VAL A 61 3.13 -7.83 3.85
N LEU A 62 3.17 -9.15 4.00
CA LEU A 62 4.42 -9.89 4.23
C LEU A 62 5.39 -9.75 3.05
N LEU A 63 4.87 -9.78 1.81
CA LEU A 63 5.68 -9.52 0.61
C LEU A 63 6.32 -8.12 0.67
N ALA A 64 5.53 -7.09 0.94
CA ALA A 64 6.03 -5.72 1.03
C ALA A 64 7.05 -5.53 2.17
N VAL A 65 6.88 -6.22 3.31
CA VAL A 65 7.86 -6.22 4.42
C VAL A 65 9.18 -6.80 3.95
N ARG A 66 9.16 -7.98 3.33
CA ARG A 66 10.37 -8.65 2.83
C ARG A 66 11.11 -7.81 1.79
N GLU A 67 10.39 -7.17 0.87
CA GLU A 67 11.01 -6.25 -0.09
C GLU A 67 11.65 -5.03 0.60
N GLN A 68 11.00 -4.48 1.63
CA GLN A 68 11.55 -3.35 2.38
C GLN A 68 12.80 -3.75 3.18
N GLU A 69 12.81 -4.92 3.81
CA GLU A 69 13.96 -5.46 4.55
C GLU A 69 15.14 -5.71 3.61
N GLN A 70 14.91 -6.34 2.46
CA GLN A 70 15.95 -6.57 1.46
C GLN A 70 16.55 -5.28 0.90
N ALA A 71 15.72 -4.26 0.68
CA ALA A 71 16.20 -2.94 0.27
C ALA A 71 17.04 -2.28 1.37
N HIS A 72 16.64 -2.43 2.64
CA HIS A 72 17.37 -1.88 3.78
C HIS A 72 18.71 -2.57 4.02
N SER A 73 18.78 -3.90 3.88
CA SER A 73 20.04 -4.65 4.02
C SER A 73 21.06 -4.40 2.90
N ARG A 74 20.65 -3.76 1.81
CA ARG A 74 21.50 -3.43 0.65
C ARG A 74 21.99 -1.98 0.63
N ALA A 75 21.50 -1.14 1.55
CA ALA A 75 21.84 0.27 1.68
C ALA A 75 22.94 0.48 2.73
#